data_AF-A0A5E8GV78-F1
#
_entry.id   AF-A0A5E8GV78-F1
#
_cell.length_a   1.000
_cell.length_b   1.000
_cell.length_c   1.000
_cell.angle_alpha   90.00
_cell.angle_beta   90.00
_cell.angle_gamma   90.00
#
_symmetry.space_group_name_H-M   'P 1'
#
loop_
_entity.id
_entity.type
_entity.pdbx_description
1 polymer ?
#
loop_
_entity_poly.entity_id
_entity_poly.type
_entity_poly.pdbx_seq_one_letter_code
_entity_poly.pdbx_strand_id
1 'polypeptide(L)'
;MSSIEFDFVKGHIAATMTLIHALIDQGAVDRERLDSFFGAFVKDLPNDRETLSLRLIIDQWREGLRNGESEDSLKGQIFAVIEGGRVN
;
A
#
# COMPACT_ATOMS: atom_id res chain seq x y z
N MET A 1 5.52 11.57 -16.07
CA MET A 1 5.64 10.10 -15.96
C MET A 1 5.07 9.46 -17.20
N SER A 2 5.86 8.64 -17.89
CA SER A 2 5.33 7.75 -18.93
C SER A 2 4.46 6.66 -18.28
N SER A 3 3.48 6.10 -19.00
CA SER A 3 2.65 4.98 -18.51
C SER A 3 3.50 3.84 -17.94
N ILE A 4 4.66 3.57 -18.56
CA ILE A 4 5.57 2.50 -18.19
C ILE A 4 6.21 2.73 -16.82
N GLU A 5 6.62 3.96 -16.49
CA GLU A 5 7.18 4.27 -15.17
C GLU A 5 6.13 4.10 -14.07
N PHE A 6 4.89 4.48 -14.35
CA PHE A 6 3.80 4.34 -13.41
C PHE A 6 3.44 2.87 -13.19
N ASP A 7 3.38 2.06 -14.26
CA ASP A 7 3.13 0.62 -14.20
C ASP A 7 4.27 -0.14 -13.49
N PHE A 8 5.52 0.30 -13.65
CA PHE A 8 6.65 -0.22 -12.90
C PHE A 8 6.53 0.04 -11.40
N VAL A 9 6.14 1.26 -11.01
CA VAL A 9 5.93 1.63 -9.59
C VAL A 9 4.78 0.83 -8.98
N LYS A 10 3.68 0.66 -9.70
CA LYS A 10 2.54 -0.20 -9.28
C LYS A 10 2.98 -1.63 -9.02
N GLY A 11 3.75 -2.22 -9.94
CA GLY A 11 4.28 -3.58 -9.80
C GLY A 11 5.18 -3.73 -8.56
N HIS A 12 6.04 -2.74 -8.29
CA HIS A 12 6.90 -2.74 -7.10
C HIS A 12 6.11 -2.63 -5.80
N ILE A 13 5.08 -1.79 -5.76
CA ILE A 13 4.19 -1.65 -4.59
C ILE A 13 3.46 -2.97 -4.35
N ALA A 14 2.85 -3.57 -5.38
CA ALA A 14 2.13 -4.83 -5.26
C ALA A 14 3.02 -5.98 -4.74
N ALA A 15 4.24 -6.11 -5.27
CA ALA A 15 5.19 -7.12 -4.84
C ALA A 15 5.63 -6.92 -3.38
N THR A 16 5.94 -5.67 -3.00
CA THR A 16 6.36 -5.32 -1.63
C THR A 16 5.25 -5.61 -0.62
N MET A 17 4.02 -5.21 -0.93
CA MET A 17 2.88 -5.43 -0.04
C MET A 17 2.53 -6.92 0.08
N THR A 18 2.62 -7.69 -1.02
CA THR A 18 2.45 -9.14 -0.98
C THR A 18 3.47 -9.82 -0.05
N LEU A 19 4.75 -9.42 -0.12
CA LEU A 19 5.77 -9.94 0.79
C LEU A 19 5.45 -9.60 2.25
N ILE A 20 5.05 -8.35 2.52
CA ILE A 20 4.68 -7.92 3.87
C ILE A 20 3.51 -8.73 4.42
N HIS A 21 2.49 -9.03 3.61
CA HIS A 21 1.39 -9.88 4.04
C HIS A 21 1.85 -11.30 4.40
N ALA A 22 2.71 -11.91 3.59
CA ALA A 22 3.28 -13.22 3.93
C ALA A 22 4.05 -13.21 5.26
N LEU A 23 4.74 -12.09 5.57
CA LEU A 23 5.43 -11.92 6.85
C LEU A 23 4.48 -11.73 8.04
N ILE A 24 3.35 -11.05 7.84
CA ILE A 24 2.29 -10.93 8.85
C ILE A 24 1.67 -12.30 9.14
N ASP A 25 1.34 -13.07 8.11
CA ASP A 25 0.71 -14.39 8.24
C ASP A 25 1.60 -15.40 8.99
N GLN A 26 2.91 -15.32 8.76
CA GLN A 26 3.91 -16.10 9.49
C GLN A 26 4.14 -15.62 10.93
N GLY A 27 3.49 -14.53 11.37
CA GLY A 27 3.72 -13.90 12.66
C GLY A 27 5.11 -13.25 12.79
N ALA A 28 5.82 -13.05 11.68
CA ALA A 28 7.16 -12.47 11.64
C ALA A 28 7.15 -10.95 11.78
N VAL A 29 5.99 -10.31 11.53
CA VAL A 29 5.81 -8.86 11.58
C VAL A 29 4.54 -8.51 12.37
N ASP A 30 4.67 -7.51 13.23
CA ASP A 30 3.58 -6.91 14.00
C ASP A 30 2.85 -5.84 13.15
N ARG A 31 1.52 -5.96 13.06
CA ARG A 31 0.68 -5.06 12.24
C ARG A 31 0.72 -3.60 12.70
N GLU A 32 0.78 -3.34 14.01
CA GLU A 32 0.81 -1.98 14.56
C GLU A 32 2.17 -1.32 14.30
N ARG A 33 3.25 -2.09 14.47
CA ARG A 33 4.61 -1.61 14.14
C ARG A 33 4.74 -1.28 12.67
N LEU A 34 4.13 -2.09 11.82
CA LEU A 34 4.10 -1.89 10.38
C LEU A 34 3.32 -0.61 10.01
N ASP A 35 2.11 -0.40 10.55
CA ASP A 35 1.37 0.85 10.35
C ASP A 35 2.19 2.08 10.77
N SER A 36 2.86 2.00 11.93
CA SER A 36 3.72 3.09 12.40
C SER A 36 4.88 3.38 11.45
N PHE A 37 5.53 2.34 10.92
CA PHE A 37 6.61 2.48 9.94
C PHE A 37 6.13 3.22 8.68
N PHE A 38 5.01 2.79 8.10
CA PHE A 38 4.46 3.43 6.91
C PHE A 38 3.91 4.84 7.20
N GLY A 39 3.42 5.09 8.41
CA GLY A 39 3.04 6.43 8.84
C GLY A 39 4.21 7.41 8.87
N ALA A 40 5.38 6.98 9.34
CA ALA A 40 6.60 7.77 9.25
C ALA A 40 7.01 8.02 7.78
N PHE A 41 6.97 6.98 6.95
CA PHE A 41 7.30 7.11 5.52
C PHE A 41 6.40 8.12 4.79
N VAL A 42 5.07 8.05 4.99
CA VAL A 42 4.11 8.99 4.37
C VAL A 42 4.31 10.43 4.84
N LYS A 43 4.75 10.61 6.10
CA LYS A 43 5.05 11.93 6.66
C LYS A 43 6.28 12.57 5.99
N ASP A 44 7.26 11.76 5.61
CA ASP A 44 8.51 12.23 4.99
C ASP A 44 8.40 12.38 3.47
N LEU A 45 7.36 11.85 2.84
CA LEU A 45 7.09 12.09 1.42
C LEU A 45 6.76 13.57 1.16
N PRO A 46 7.35 14.19 0.11
CA PRO A 46 6.94 15.51 -0.37
C PRO A 46 5.42 15.59 -0.52
N ASN A 47 4.80 16.71 -0.14
CA ASN A 47 3.36 16.88 -0.28
C ASN A 47 3.04 17.66 -1.56
N ASP A 48 3.15 17.00 -2.70
CA ASP A 48 2.91 17.55 -4.02
C ASP A 48 2.05 16.62 -4.89
N ARG A 49 1.76 17.06 -6.13
CA ARG A 49 0.93 16.29 -7.06
C ARG A 49 1.60 14.99 -7.53
N GLU A 50 2.92 14.90 -7.50
CA GLU A 50 3.64 13.73 -8.00
C GLU A 50 3.54 12.58 -6.99
N THR A 51 3.58 12.89 -5.70
CA THR A 51 3.50 11.89 -4.62
C THR A 51 2.07 11.58 -4.16
N LEU A 52 1.08 12.41 -4.51
CA LEU A 52 -0.29 12.29 -4.02
C LEU A 52 -0.87 10.87 -4.17
N SER A 53 -0.73 10.27 -5.35
CA SER A 53 -1.24 8.92 -5.62
C SER A 53 -0.58 7.86 -4.74
N LEU A 54 0.73 7.99 -4.49
CA LEU A 54 1.47 7.10 -3.61
C LEU A 54 1.01 7.24 -2.15
N ARG A 55 0.79 8.48 -1.69
CA ARG A 55 0.29 8.76 -0.34
C ARG A 55 -1.08 8.11 -0.14
N LEU A 56 -1.99 8.24 -1.10
CA LEU A 56 -3.33 7.64 -1.04
C LEU A 56 -3.28 6.10 -0.96
N ILE A 57 -2.46 5.45 -1.79
CA ILE A 57 -2.31 3.98 -1.76
C ILE A 57 -1.82 3.52 -0.38
N ILE A 58 -0.80 4.19 0.17
CA ILE A 58 -0.22 3.79 1.45
C ILE A 58 -1.21 4.05 2.60
N ASP A 59 -1.91 5.19 2.59
CA ASP A 59 -2.88 5.52 3.63
C ASP A 59 -4.06 4.53 3.65
N GLN A 60 -4.57 4.12 2.49
CA GLN A 60 -5.64 3.12 2.42
C GLN A 60 -5.17 1.74 2.91
N TRP A 61 -3.96 1.33 2.54
CA TRP A 61 -3.41 0.07 3.03
C TRP A 61 -3.15 0.08 4.55
N ARG A 62 -2.69 1.22 5.09
CA ARG A 62 -2.55 1.42 6.55
C ARG A 62 -3.89 1.32 7.28
N GLU A 63 -4.95 1.85 6.69
CA GLU A 63 -6.30 1.71 7.25
C GLU A 63 -6.70 0.24 7.37
N GLY A 64 -6.52 -0.57 6.33
CA GLY A 64 -6.84 -1.98 6.40
C GLY A 64 -5.95 -2.77 7.38
N LEU A 65 -4.68 -2.38 7.56
CA LEU A 65 -3.83 -2.95 8.64
C LEU A 65 -4.44 -2.72 10.03
N ARG A 66 -4.91 -1.49 10.31
CA ARG A 66 -5.53 -1.12 11.60
C ARG A 66 -6.86 -1.80 11.81
N ASN A 67 -7.66 -1.94 10.75
CA ASN A 67 -8.96 -2.58 10.80
C ASN A 67 -8.86 -4.10 10.89
N GLY A 68 -7.64 -4.67 10.85
CA GLY A 68 -7.43 -6.09 10.95
C GLY A 68 -7.85 -6.85 9.69
N GLU A 69 -7.94 -6.17 8.54
CA GLU A 69 -8.42 -6.75 7.30
C GLU A 69 -7.60 -7.98 6.86
N SER A 70 -8.25 -8.85 6.09
CA SER A 70 -7.58 -10.02 5.53
C SER A 70 -6.58 -9.60 4.45
N GLU A 71 -5.58 -10.44 4.24
CA GLU A 71 -4.60 -10.26 3.16
C GLU A 71 -5.27 -10.07 1.80
N ASP A 72 -6.31 -10.86 1.50
CA ASP A 72 -7.04 -10.75 0.24
C ASP A 72 -7.75 -9.40 0.08
N SER A 73 -8.29 -8.86 1.16
CA SER A 73 -8.94 -7.55 1.15
C SER A 73 -7.92 -6.42 0.93
N LEU A 74 -6.79 -6.49 1.62
CA LEU A 74 -5.69 -5.53 1.51
C LEU A 74 -5.05 -5.54 0.11
N LYS A 75 -4.84 -6.72 -0.47
CA LYS A 75 -4.41 -6.87 -1.87
C LYS A 75 -5.44 -6.25 -2.83
N GLY A 76 -6.72 -6.57 -2.65
CA GLY A 76 -7.80 -6.05 -3.48
C GLY A 76 -7.86 -4.52 -3.50
N GLN A 77 -7.69 -3.87 -2.35
CA GLN A 77 -7.67 -2.40 -2.26
C GLN A 77 -6.46 -1.78 -2.97
N ILE A 78 -5.26 -2.37 -2.82
CA ILE A 78 -4.08 -1.90 -3.54
C ILE A 78 -4.29 -1.98 -5.05
N PHE A 79 -4.78 -3.13 -5.55
CA PHE A 79 -5.06 -3.29 -6.98
C PHE A 79 -6.16 -2.35 -7.48
N ALA A 80 -7.21 -2.13 -6.69
CA ALA A 80 -8.29 -1.19 -7.02
C ALA A 80 -7.79 0.24 -7.21
N VAL A 81 -6.90 0.73 -6.34
CA VAL A 81 -6.33 2.07 -6.45
C VAL A 81 -5.33 2.14 -7.62
N ILE A 82 -4.56 1.07 -7.85
CA ILE A 82 -3.65 0.93 -8.98
C ILE A 82 -4.38 0.98 -10.33
N GLU A 83 -5.56 0.37 -10.42
CA GLU A 83 -6.38 0.31 -11.63
C GLU A 83 -7.26 1.57 -11.83
N GLY A 84 -7.22 2.53 -10.90
CA GLY A 84 -7.97 3.79 -11.02
C GLY A 84 -9.41 3.73 -10.52
N GLY A 85 -9.70 2.84 -9.56
CA GLY A 85 -10.93 2.85 -8.78
C GLY A 85 -12.17 2.45 -9.58
N ARG A 86 -12.26 1.17 -9.95
CA ARG A 86 -13.56 0.51 -10.20
C ARG A 86 -13.53 -0.92 -9.66
N VAL A 87 -13.75 -1.06 -8.37
CA VAL A 87 -14.36 -2.28 -7.83
C VAL A 87 -15.82 -1.93 -7.61
N ASN A 88 -16.68 -2.37 -8.54
CA ASN A 88 -18.13 -2.43 -8.33
C ASN A 88 -18.45 -3.63 -7.46
#